data_AF-A0A7Y8AJP0-F1
#
_entry.id   AF-A0A7Y8AJP0-F1
#
_cell.length_a   1.000
_cell.length_b   1.000
_cell.length_c   1.000
_cell.angle_alpha   90.00
_cell.angle_beta   90.00
_cell.angle_gamma   90.00
#
_symmetry.space_group_name_H-M   'P 1'
#
loop_
_entity.id
_entity.type
_entity.pdbx_description
1 polymer ?
#
loop_
_entity_poly.entity_id
_entity_poly.type
_entity_poly.pdbx_seq_one_letter_code
_entity_poly.pdbx_strand_id
1 'polypeptide(L)'
;MSTFVPSARTCAIVAIAMFAPVVASYVWPMDRWWLDYPGILFHLAIFLLVPQLPAPGWAKAAGYGWLVVDVTVGVMTLNHVPSEIAMPIRLGGHIFAGLWIVNVSLLAIRPIKFTGLIAGGWLAAFSFVSPFVPKTALAPTALLMLLWLGLIAWHNGSTGRRQVRLITTV
;
A
#
# COMPACT_ATOMS: atom_id res chain seq x y z
N MET A 1 -18.86 18.34 12.95
CA MET A 1 -17.39 18.42 13.00
C MET A 1 -16.83 17.87 11.69
N SER A 2 -16.19 18.69 10.85
CA SER A 2 -15.49 18.16 9.67
C SER A 2 -14.18 17.53 10.14
N THR A 3 -14.12 16.20 10.17
CA THR A 3 -12.85 15.49 10.35
C THR A 3 -11.97 15.79 9.13
N PHE A 4 -10.83 16.44 9.34
CA PHE A 4 -9.86 16.69 8.28
C PHE A 4 -9.25 15.35 7.83
N VAL A 5 -9.86 14.73 6.82
CA VAL A 5 -9.30 13.55 6.17
C VAL A 5 -8.72 14.02 4.83
N PRO A 6 -7.41 13.85 4.59
CA PRO A 6 -6.81 14.23 3.32
C PRO A 6 -7.46 13.50 2.15
N SER A 7 -7.41 14.11 0.96
CA SER A 7 -7.96 13.48 -0.26
C SER A 7 -7.24 12.16 -0.59
N ALA A 8 -7.94 11.25 -1.29
CA ALA A 8 -7.34 10.01 -1.80
C ALA A 8 -6.02 10.24 -2.56
N ARG A 9 -5.97 11.33 -3.35
CA ARG A 9 -4.76 11.73 -4.08
C ARG A 9 -3.62 12.08 -3.13
N THR A 10 -3.89 12.88 -2.12
CA THR A 10 -2.88 13.29 -1.13
C THR A 10 -2.34 12.06 -0.40
N CYS A 11 -3.21 11.20 0.11
CA CYS A 11 -2.81 9.97 0.78
C CYS A 11 -1.94 9.08 -0.12
N ALA A 12 -2.34 8.89 -1.39
CA ALA A 12 -1.56 8.11 -2.35
C ALA A 12 -0.19 8.71 -2.66
N ILE A 13 -0.08 10.04 -2.81
CA ILE A 13 1.22 10.71 -3.04
C ILE A 13 2.14 10.56 -1.83
N VAL A 14 1.62 10.76 -0.62
CA VAL A 14 2.39 10.58 0.61
C VAL A 14 2.84 9.12 0.72
N ALA A 15 1.95 8.17 0.46
CA ALA A 15 2.29 6.75 0.45
C ALA A 15 3.41 6.42 -0.55
N ILE A 16 3.36 6.96 -1.78
CA ILE A 16 4.44 6.80 -2.77
C ILE A 16 5.76 7.37 -2.24
N ALA A 17 5.75 8.59 -1.72
CA ALA A 17 6.96 9.25 -1.22
C ALA A 17 7.61 8.46 -0.08
N MET A 18 6.81 7.86 0.80
CA MET A 18 7.28 7.06 1.92
C MET A 18 7.67 5.63 1.50
N PHE A 19 7.06 5.07 0.45
CA PHE A 19 7.38 3.71 0.01
C PHE A 19 8.53 3.64 -0.99
N ALA A 20 8.81 4.72 -1.73
CA ALA A 20 9.89 4.74 -2.72
C ALA A 20 11.28 4.38 -2.15
N PRO A 21 11.70 4.86 -0.96
CA PRO A 21 12.95 4.43 -0.33
C PRO A 21 12.97 2.92 -0.03
N VAL A 22 11.85 2.36 0.43
CA VAL A 22 11.71 0.91 0.69
C VAL A 22 11.86 0.12 -0.61
N VAL A 23 11.26 0.58 -1.70
CA VAL A 23 11.37 -0.05 -3.02
C VAL A 23 12.81 0.03 -3.55
N ALA A 24 13.47 1.18 -3.41
CA ALA A 24 14.85 1.36 -3.82
C ALA A 24 15.81 0.40 -3.09
N SER A 25 15.51 0.05 -1.83
CA SER A 25 16.32 -0.90 -1.06
C SER A 25 16.34 -2.34 -1.60
N TYR A 26 15.39 -2.71 -2.48
CA TYR A 26 15.44 -4.00 -3.18
C TYR A 26 16.52 -4.03 -4.27
N VAL A 27 17.01 -2.88 -4.72
CA VAL A 27 17.98 -2.73 -5.82
C VAL A 27 19.33 -2.23 -5.31
N TRP A 28 19.33 -1.34 -4.30
CA TRP A 28 20.55 -0.81 -3.69
C TRP A 28 20.77 -1.37 -2.28
N PRO A 29 21.97 -1.93 -1.99
CA PRO A 29 22.33 -2.35 -0.64
C PRO A 29 22.60 -1.12 0.23
N MET A 30 21.55 -0.53 0.78
CA MET A 30 21.64 0.52 1.80
C MET A 30 21.71 -0.08 3.20
N ASP A 31 22.33 0.62 4.13
CA ASP A 31 22.27 0.29 5.55
C ASP A 31 20.80 0.37 6.02
N ARG A 32 20.28 -0.73 6.58
CA ARG A 32 18.83 -1.01 6.53
C ARG A 32 18.03 -0.50 7.72
N TRP A 33 18.68 0.01 8.76
CA TRP A 33 18.05 0.27 10.06
C TRP A 33 17.04 1.43 10.02
N TRP A 34 17.22 2.40 9.12
CA TRP A 34 16.33 3.55 9.02
C TRP A 34 15.15 3.32 8.07
N LEU A 35 15.15 2.26 7.25
CA LEU A 35 14.13 2.00 6.24
C LEU A 35 12.77 1.56 6.83
N ASP A 36 12.75 1.11 8.09
CA ASP A 36 11.50 0.79 8.78
C ASP A 36 10.67 2.04 9.08
N TYR A 37 11.28 3.22 9.30
CA TYR A 37 10.56 4.48 9.50
C TYR A 37 9.71 4.88 8.28
N PRO A 38 10.25 5.05 7.06
CA PRO A 38 9.45 5.36 5.88
C PRO A 38 8.48 4.21 5.56
N GLY A 39 8.83 2.95 5.85
CA GLY A 39 7.88 1.83 5.79
C GLY A 39 6.66 2.02 6.69
N ILE A 40 6.83 2.37 7.96
CA ILE A 40 5.73 2.65 8.89
C ILE A 40 4.89 3.83 8.39
N LEU A 41 5.54 4.92 7.96
CA LEU A 41 4.85 6.11 7.45
C LEU A 41 4.04 5.82 6.17
N PHE A 42 4.52 4.92 5.32
CA PHE A 42 3.76 4.41 4.19
C PHE A 42 2.45 3.75 4.65
N HIS A 43 2.49 2.84 5.62
CA HIS A 43 1.29 2.18 6.13
C HIS A 43 0.30 3.17 6.77
N LEU A 44 0.78 4.17 7.50
CA LEU A 44 -0.07 5.23 8.06
C LEU A 44 -0.73 6.09 6.97
N ALA A 45 -0.02 6.38 5.87
CA ALA A 45 -0.61 7.06 4.73
C ALA A 45 -1.70 6.21 4.05
N ILE A 46 -1.48 4.90 3.94
CA ILE A 46 -2.49 3.97 3.43
C ILE A 46 -3.68 3.85 4.39
N PHE A 47 -3.48 3.94 5.71
CA PHE A 47 -4.55 3.92 6.70
C PHE A 47 -5.59 5.02 6.43
N LEU A 48 -5.12 6.20 6.07
CA LEU A 48 -5.97 7.33 5.67
C LEU A 48 -6.58 7.15 4.27
N LEU A 49 -5.99 6.30 3.43
CA LEU A 49 -6.49 5.98 2.08
C LEU A 49 -7.60 4.92 2.09
N VAL A 50 -7.57 3.94 3.00
CA VAL A 50 -8.58 2.86 3.11
C VAL A 50 -10.03 3.37 3.03
N PRO A 51 -10.46 4.39 3.79
CA PRO A 51 -11.85 4.82 3.77
C PRO A 51 -12.22 5.50 2.44
N GLN A 52 -11.24 6.08 1.75
CA GLN A 52 -11.42 6.87 0.52
C GLN A 52 -11.64 6.01 -0.73
N LEU A 53 -11.22 4.74 -0.71
CA LEU A 53 -11.35 3.84 -1.86
C LEU A 53 -12.61 2.97 -1.75
N PRO A 54 -13.29 2.67 -2.88
CA PRO A 54 -14.46 1.81 -2.87
C PRO A 54 -14.05 0.35 -2.61
N ALA A 55 -14.65 -0.26 -1.58
CA ALA A 55 -14.50 -1.67 -1.25
C ALA A 55 -15.61 -2.09 -0.28
N PRO A 56 -16.01 -3.38 -0.25
CA PRO A 56 -16.89 -3.92 0.78
C PRO A 56 -16.36 -3.67 2.19
N GLY A 57 -17.25 -3.55 3.19
CA GLY A 57 -16.86 -3.26 4.57
C GLY A 57 -15.86 -4.26 5.16
N TRP A 58 -16.05 -5.55 4.90
CA TRP A 58 -15.12 -6.61 5.33
C TRP A 58 -13.73 -6.49 4.68
N ALA A 59 -13.65 -6.03 3.43
CA ALA A 59 -12.39 -5.86 2.73
C ALA A 59 -11.64 -4.62 3.26
N LYS A 60 -12.36 -3.56 3.64
CA LYS A 60 -11.76 -2.43 4.36
C LYS A 60 -11.25 -2.84 5.74
N ALA A 61 -11.99 -3.68 6.46
CA ALA A 61 -11.55 -4.24 7.73
C ALA A 61 -10.26 -5.07 7.57
N ALA A 62 -10.16 -5.89 6.51
CA ALA A 62 -8.91 -6.58 6.16
C ALA A 62 -7.77 -5.58 5.88
N GLY A 63 -8.05 -4.52 5.11
CA GLY A 63 -7.09 -3.44 4.86
C GLY A 63 -6.55 -2.83 6.15
N TYR A 64 -7.42 -2.46 7.10
CA TYR A 64 -7.00 -1.96 8.40
C TYR A 64 -6.22 -3.00 9.22
N GLY A 65 -6.63 -4.26 9.19
CA GLY A 65 -5.93 -5.37 9.86
C GLY A 65 -4.49 -5.51 9.37
N TRP A 66 -4.26 -5.50 8.05
CA TRP A 66 -2.92 -5.46 7.47
C TRP A 66 -2.10 -4.30 8.02
N LEU A 67 -2.64 -3.08 7.97
CA LEU A 67 -1.89 -1.89 8.35
C LEU A 67 -1.48 -1.90 9.82
N VAL A 68 -2.37 -2.36 10.70
CA VAL A 68 -2.03 -2.54 12.12
C VAL A 68 -0.87 -3.52 12.27
N VAL A 69 -0.96 -4.69 11.63
CA VAL A 69 0.08 -5.71 11.68
C VAL A 69 1.41 -5.19 11.16
N ASP A 70 1.44 -4.52 10.01
CA ASP A 70 2.68 -4.07 9.38
C ASP A 70 3.32 -2.88 10.12
N VAL A 71 2.53 -2.02 10.76
CA VAL A 71 3.03 -0.99 11.68
C VAL A 71 3.61 -1.65 12.93
N THR A 72 2.91 -2.62 13.54
CA THR A 72 3.42 -3.37 14.69
C THR A 72 4.75 -4.05 14.34
N VAL A 73 4.82 -4.75 13.20
CA VAL A 73 6.07 -5.40 12.79
C VAL A 73 7.16 -4.38 12.49
N GLY A 74 6.85 -3.22 11.90
CA GLY A 74 7.82 -2.14 11.74
C GLY A 74 8.42 -1.70 13.08
N VAL A 75 7.58 -1.51 14.09
CA VAL A 75 8.03 -1.18 15.46
C VAL A 75 8.85 -2.32 16.07
N MET A 76 8.46 -3.59 15.86
CA MET A 76 9.24 -4.74 16.31
C MET A 76 10.65 -4.73 15.70
N THR A 77 10.78 -4.49 14.39
CA THR A 77 12.09 -4.40 13.73
C THR A 77 12.94 -3.25 14.27
N LEU A 78 12.34 -2.07 14.47
CA LEU A 78 13.02 -0.91 15.08
C LEU A 78 13.52 -1.21 16.51
N ASN A 79 12.88 -2.12 17.23
CA ASN A 79 13.27 -2.56 18.57
C ASN A 79 14.07 -3.87 18.54
N HIS A 80 14.71 -4.18 17.41
CA HIS A 80 15.60 -5.33 17.24
C HIS A 80 14.97 -6.69 17.53
N VAL A 81 13.65 -6.84 17.38
CA VAL A 81 13.02 -8.16 17.42
C VAL A 81 13.54 -9.00 16.24
N PRO A 82 13.95 -10.25 16.48
CA PRO A 82 14.53 -11.09 15.43
C PRO A 82 13.60 -11.28 14.21
N SER A 83 14.19 -11.28 13.02
CA SER A 83 13.45 -11.29 11.75
C SER A 83 12.64 -12.58 11.55
N GLU A 84 13.10 -13.69 12.11
CA GLU A 84 12.45 -14.99 12.15
C GLU A 84 11.13 -14.98 12.95
N ILE A 85 10.94 -14.00 13.83
CA ILE A 85 9.68 -13.76 14.57
C ILE A 85 8.84 -12.71 13.82
N ALA A 86 9.46 -11.59 13.47
CA ALA A 86 8.79 -10.44 12.88
C ALA A 86 8.23 -10.71 11.47
N MET A 87 9.00 -11.40 10.61
CA MET A 87 8.62 -11.60 9.21
C MET A 87 7.40 -12.52 9.01
N PRO A 88 7.26 -13.67 9.69
CA PRO A 88 6.05 -14.49 9.58
C PRO A 88 4.77 -13.72 9.92
N ILE A 89 4.82 -12.84 10.93
CA ILE A 89 3.69 -11.98 11.32
C ILE A 89 3.34 -11.00 10.19
N ARG A 90 4.35 -10.32 9.60
CA ARG A 90 4.16 -9.42 8.44
C ARG A 90 3.56 -10.15 7.24
N LEU A 91 4.00 -11.37 6.97
CA LEU A 91 3.44 -12.19 5.89
C LEU A 91 1.98 -12.55 6.13
N GLY A 92 1.56 -12.76 7.38
CA GLY A 92 0.14 -12.83 7.74
C GLY A 92 -0.61 -11.54 7.38
N GLY A 93 -0.03 -10.38 7.69
CA GLY A 93 -0.53 -9.06 7.30
C GLY A 93 -0.71 -8.91 5.77
N HIS A 94 0.27 -9.36 4.99
CA HIS A 94 0.24 -9.31 3.52
C HIS A 94 -0.95 -10.04 2.89
N ILE A 95 -1.48 -11.09 3.52
CA ILE A 95 -2.71 -11.77 3.04
C ILE A 95 -3.89 -10.81 3.10
N PHE A 96 -4.06 -10.10 4.21
CA PHE A 96 -5.12 -9.10 4.38
C PHE A 96 -4.91 -7.89 3.46
N ALA A 97 -3.64 -7.51 3.22
CA ALA A 97 -3.27 -6.49 2.25
C ALA A 97 -3.79 -6.86 0.85
N GLY A 98 -3.49 -8.08 0.41
CA GLY A 98 -3.92 -8.60 -0.88
C GLY A 98 -5.43 -8.63 -1.02
N LEU A 99 -6.16 -9.10 0.01
CA LEU A 99 -7.62 -9.08 0.04
C LEU A 99 -8.18 -7.67 -0.19
N TRP A 100 -7.65 -6.68 0.53
CA TRP A 100 -8.09 -5.30 0.38
C TRP A 100 -7.77 -4.72 -1.00
N ILE A 101 -6.51 -4.83 -1.45
CA ILE A 101 -6.04 -4.28 -2.73
C ILE A 101 -6.82 -4.88 -3.90
N VAL A 102 -7.01 -6.21 -3.91
CA VAL A 102 -7.77 -6.90 -4.96
C VAL A 102 -9.21 -6.38 -5.02
N ASN A 103 -9.89 -6.26 -3.87
CA ASN A 103 -11.28 -5.80 -3.83
C ASN A 103 -11.44 -4.34 -4.26
N VAL A 104 -10.51 -3.47 -3.86
CA VAL A 104 -10.47 -2.09 -4.36
C VAL A 104 -10.29 -2.07 -5.88
N SER A 105 -9.36 -2.87 -6.40
CA SER A 105 -9.05 -2.92 -7.83
C SER A 105 -10.18 -3.48 -8.68
N LEU A 106 -10.96 -4.45 -8.19
CA LEU A 106 -12.12 -4.99 -8.92
C LEU A 106 -13.16 -3.91 -9.24
N LEU A 107 -13.28 -2.90 -8.38
CA LEU A 107 -14.22 -1.78 -8.51
C LEU A 107 -13.62 -0.56 -9.23
N ALA A 108 -12.36 -0.62 -9.64
CA ALA A 108 -11.65 0.49 -10.27
C ALA A 108 -11.67 0.44 -11.81
N ILE A 109 -11.21 1.53 -12.44
CA ILE A 109 -10.94 1.58 -13.89
C ILE A 109 -9.82 0.61 -14.29
N ARG A 110 -9.79 0.22 -15.58
CA ARG A 110 -8.91 -0.86 -16.11
C ARG A 110 -7.44 -0.78 -15.67
N PRO A 111 -6.74 0.37 -15.75
CA PRO A 111 -5.33 0.43 -15.34
C PRO A 111 -5.13 0.12 -13.85
N ILE A 112 -5.93 0.71 -12.97
CA ILE A 112 -5.88 0.48 -11.51
C ILE A 112 -6.31 -0.97 -11.19
N LYS A 113 -7.29 -1.48 -11.94
CA LYS A 113 -7.77 -2.85 -11.79
C LYS A 113 -6.66 -3.86 -12.03
N PHE A 114 -6.07 -3.88 -13.22
CA PHE A 114 -5.06 -4.89 -13.55
C PHE A 114 -3.82 -4.78 -12.68
N THR A 115 -3.33 -3.56 -12.45
CA THR A 115 -2.13 -3.34 -11.61
C THR A 115 -2.33 -3.83 -10.19
N GLY A 116 -3.46 -3.49 -9.55
CA GLY A 116 -3.71 -3.92 -8.17
C GLY A 116 -4.15 -5.38 -8.05
N LEU A 117 -4.80 -5.97 -9.05
CA LEU A 117 -5.06 -7.42 -9.06
C LEU A 117 -3.75 -8.22 -9.04
N ILE A 118 -2.79 -7.82 -9.89
CA ILE A 118 -1.47 -8.48 -9.93
C ILE A 118 -0.69 -8.16 -8.64
N ALA A 119 -0.65 -6.90 -8.20
CA ALA A 119 0.08 -6.50 -7.00
C ALA A 119 -0.45 -7.20 -5.75
N GLY A 120 -1.75 -7.09 -5.48
CA GLY A 120 -2.40 -7.66 -4.31
C GLY A 120 -2.39 -9.18 -4.32
N GLY A 121 -2.64 -9.79 -5.49
CA GLY A 121 -2.57 -11.24 -5.66
C GLY A 121 -1.17 -11.79 -5.41
N TRP A 122 -0.14 -11.16 -5.98
CA TRP A 122 1.25 -11.54 -5.76
C TRP A 122 1.67 -11.36 -4.30
N LEU A 123 1.29 -10.24 -3.67
CA LEU A 123 1.60 -9.96 -2.27
C LEU A 123 1.07 -11.05 -1.34
N ALA A 124 -0.21 -11.43 -1.52
CA ALA A 124 -0.83 -12.49 -0.72
C ALA A 124 -0.26 -13.88 -1.06
N ALA A 125 -0.05 -14.18 -2.35
CA ALA A 125 0.53 -15.46 -2.77
C ALA A 125 1.93 -15.67 -2.20
N PHE A 126 2.75 -14.61 -2.18
CA PHE A 126 4.10 -14.65 -1.60
C PHE A 126 4.08 -15.13 -0.14
N SER A 127 3.08 -14.76 0.66
CA SER A 127 2.95 -15.21 2.04
C SER A 127 2.89 -16.72 2.22
N PHE A 128 2.41 -17.45 1.21
CA PHE A 128 2.32 -18.92 1.25
C PHE A 128 3.58 -19.60 0.72
N VAL A 129 4.32 -18.93 -0.16
CA VAL A 129 5.50 -19.53 -0.83
C VAL A 129 6.83 -18.99 -0.30
N SER A 130 6.82 -17.97 0.57
CA SER A 130 8.02 -17.34 1.11
C SER A 130 9.03 -18.28 1.79
N PRO A 131 8.67 -19.46 2.33
CA PRO A 131 9.69 -20.41 2.81
C PRO A 131 10.56 -20.99 1.69
N PHE A 132 10.09 -20.95 0.45
CA PHE A 132 10.71 -21.60 -0.71
C PHE A 132 11.35 -20.62 -1.70
N VAL A 133 11.09 -19.32 -1.57
CA VAL A 133 11.59 -18.28 -2.49
C VAL A 133 12.29 -17.15 -1.73
N PRO A 134 13.32 -16.52 -2.31
CA PRO A 134 14.02 -15.42 -1.66
C PRO A 134 13.12 -14.18 -1.52
N LYS A 135 13.41 -13.35 -0.50
CA LYS A 135 12.71 -12.07 -0.25
C LYS A 135 12.70 -11.14 -1.46
N THR A 136 13.69 -11.23 -2.34
CA THR A 136 13.76 -10.44 -3.58
C THR A 136 12.62 -10.72 -4.54
N ALA A 137 11.92 -11.85 -4.42
CA ALA A 137 10.71 -12.14 -5.20
C ALA A 137 9.50 -11.25 -4.85
N LEU A 138 9.60 -10.41 -3.80
CA LEU A 138 8.65 -9.32 -3.53
C LEU A 138 8.92 -8.03 -4.32
N ALA A 139 10.10 -7.86 -4.91
CA ALA A 139 10.46 -6.63 -5.62
C ALA A 139 9.46 -6.26 -6.75
N PRO A 140 8.95 -7.21 -7.57
CA PRO A 140 7.93 -6.90 -8.57
C PRO A 140 6.66 -6.32 -7.94
N THR A 141 6.19 -6.89 -6.83
CA THR A 141 5.04 -6.38 -6.09
C THR A 141 5.27 -4.96 -5.58
N ALA A 142 6.46 -4.68 -5.05
CA ALA A 142 6.80 -3.36 -4.54
C ALA A 142 6.74 -2.29 -5.66
N LEU A 143 7.25 -2.60 -6.85
CA LEU A 143 7.15 -1.72 -8.03
C LEU A 143 5.70 -1.55 -8.50
N LEU A 144 4.93 -2.64 -8.55
CA LEU A 144 3.51 -2.60 -8.92
C LEU A 144 2.68 -1.79 -7.92
N MET A 145 3.02 -1.80 -6.63
CA MET A 145 2.38 -0.96 -5.63
C MET A 145 2.62 0.52 -5.86
N LEU A 146 3.84 0.95 -6.20
CA LEU A 146 4.10 2.34 -6.59
C LEU A 146 3.27 2.74 -7.82
N LEU A 147 3.21 1.87 -8.82
CA LEU A 147 2.41 2.12 -10.02
C LEU A 147 0.91 2.22 -9.68
N TRP A 148 0.38 1.29 -8.88
CA TRP A 148 -1.02 1.26 -8.47
C TRP A 148 -1.41 2.53 -7.71
N LEU A 149 -0.58 2.96 -6.74
CA LEU A 149 -0.78 4.22 -6.02
C LEU A 149 -0.66 5.43 -6.93
N GLY A 150 0.28 5.42 -7.89
CA GLY A 150 0.45 6.48 -8.86
C GLY A 150 -0.79 6.66 -9.74
N LEU A 151 -1.39 5.55 -10.19
CA LEU A 151 -2.63 5.55 -10.96
C LEU A 151 -3.82 6.05 -10.13
N ILE A 152 -3.91 5.66 -8.84
CA ILE A 152 -4.91 6.20 -7.91
C ILE A 152 -4.76 7.70 -7.75
N ALA A 153 -3.54 8.19 -7.51
CA ALA A 153 -3.26 9.62 -7.36
C ALA A 153 -3.62 10.40 -8.63
N TRP A 154 -3.26 9.87 -9.80
CA TRP A 154 -3.57 10.47 -11.10
C TRP A 154 -5.08 10.53 -11.38
N HIS A 155 -5.79 9.43 -11.17
CA HIS A 155 -7.24 9.35 -11.42
C HIS A 155 -8.03 10.31 -10.50
N ASN A 156 -7.67 10.37 -9.22
CA ASN A 156 -8.32 11.26 -8.26
C ASN A 156 -7.92 12.73 -8.45
N GLY A 157 -6.78 13.02 -9.08
CA GLY A 157 -6.38 14.38 -9.46
C GLY A 157 -7.05 14.91 -10.73
N SER A 158 -7.33 14.03 -11.69
CA SER A 158 -7.97 14.40 -12.97
C SER A 158 -9.48 14.63 -12.83
N THR A 159 -10.14 13.88 -11.95
CA THR A 159 -11.58 14.02 -11.69
C THR A 159 -11.95 15.37 -11.07
N GLY A 160 -11.14 15.86 -10.11
CA GLY A 160 -11.33 17.20 -9.53
C GLY A 160 -11.16 18.34 -10.54
N ARG A 161 -10.23 18.21 -11.51
CA ARG A 161 -10.04 19.21 -12.57
C ARG A 161 -11.19 19.26 -13.58
N ARG A 162 -11.87 18.15 -13.84
CA ARG A 162 -13.04 18.12 -14.73
C ARG A 162 -14.24 18.85 -14.15
N GLN A 163 -14.49 18.74 -12.85
CA GLN A 163 -15.60 19.47 -12.22
C GLN A 163 -15.38 20.99 -12.19
N VAL A 164 -14.15 21.45 -11.96
CA VAL A 164 -13.84 22.90 -11.95
C VAL A 164 -14.02 23.53 -13.34
N ARG A 165 -13.61 22.84 -14.43
CA ARG A 165 -13.75 23.38 -15.80
C ARG A 165 -15.20 23.56 -16.27
N LEU A 166 -16.12 22.75 -15.75
CA LEU A 166 -17.55 22.86 -16.06
C LEU A 166 -18.22 24.05 -15.36
N ILE A 167 -17.62 24.59 -14.29
CA ILE A 167 -18.21 25.69 -13.51
C ILE A 167 -17.69 27.06 -13.99
N THR A 168 -16.48 27.12 -14.57
CA THR A 168 -15.86 28.37 -15.05
C THR A 168 -16.14 28.69 -16.53
N THR A 169 -17.14 28.06 -17.14
CA THR A 169 -17.54 28.28 -18.55
C THR A 169 -18.93 28.90 -18.71
N VAL A 170 -19.39 29.63 -17.68
CA VAL A 170 -20.63 30.43 -17.73
C VAL A 170 -20.28 31.92 -17.70
#